data_AF-A0A552UJF5-F1
#
_entry.id   AF-A0A552UJF5-F1
#
_cell.length_a   1.000
_cell.length_b   1.000
_cell.length_c   1.000
_cell.angle_alpha   90.00
_cell.angle_beta   90.00
_cell.angle_gamma   90.00
#
_symmetry.space_group_name_H-M   'P 1'
#
loop_
_entity.id
_entity.type
_entity.pdbx_description
1 polymer ?
#
loop_
_entity_poly.entity_id
_entity_poly.type
_entity_poly.pdbx_seq_one_letter_code
_entity_poly.pdbx_strand_id
1 'polypeptide(L)'
;MTEFVLTPQLIVTAVIALLIGLWLGFIMRSGTKRRALDAEARIAALSFDFNTLLGERDALKLERDSLDERLRPLAAEVDRLKRLEARRTSAGAEVPVDMAADPAVGAVGDLDALDVRRLKGVGDRFAAALAKLGITRIDQIAAWSGADADVIDSQLGSFAGRIRTDRLVEQARLLHEGRTTEYETRFGAL
;
A
#
# COMPACT_ATOMS: atom_id res chain seq x y z
N MET A 1 -43.41 -65.71 -29.38
CA MET A 1 -42.02 -65.34 -29.07
C MET A 1 -41.49 -64.61 -30.28
N THR A 2 -41.26 -63.29 -30.20
CA THR A 2 -40.74 -62.51 -31.34
C THR A 2 -39.23 -62.70 -31.42
N GLU A 3 -38.76 -63.39 -32.46
CA GLU A 3 -37.33 -63.54 -32.71
C GLU A 3 -36.74 -62.20 -33.19
N PHE A 4 -35.72 -61.72 -32.51
CA PHE A 4 -35.03 -60.48 -32.85
C PHE A 4 -34.07 -60.77 -34.02
N VAL A 5 -34.44 -60.37 -35.24
CA VAL A 5 -33.58 -60.55 -36.42
C VAL A 5 -32.66 -59.35 -36.56
N LEU A 6 -31.35 -59.58 -36.45
CA LEU A 6 -30.33 -58.56 -36.59
C LEU A 6 -30.19 -58.17 -38.07
N THR A 7 -30.87 -57.12 -38.50
CA THR A 7 -30.79 -56.66 -39.89
C THR A 7 -29.45 -55.94 -40.17
N PRO A 8 -28.91 -56.03 -41.39
CA PRO A 8 -27.66 -55.35 -41.76
C PRO A 8 -27.67 -53.83 -41.47
N GLN A 9 -28.84 -53.19 -41.58
CA GLN A 9 -29.03 -51.77 -41.29
C GLN A 9 -28.84 -51.42 -39.80
N LEU A 10 -29.27 -52.30 -38.89
CA LEU A 10 -29.05 -52.12 -37.44
C LEU A 10 -27.56 -52.22 -37.07
N ILE A 11 -26.82 -53.09 -37.75
CA ILE A 11 -25.37 -53.22 -37.54
C ILE A 11 -24.65 -51.94 -38.01
N VAL A 12 -24.98 -51.43 -39.20
CA VAL A 12 -24.36 -50.21 -39.75
C VAL A 12 -24.63 -48.99 -38.86
N THR A 13 -25.88 -48.81 -38.41
CA THR A 13 -26.24 -47.69 -37.52
C THR A 13 -25.57 -47.78 -36.16
N ALA A 14 -25.45 -48.98 -35.57
CA ALA A 14 -24.73 -49.20 -34.32
C ALA A 14 -23.24 -48.85 -34.45
N VAL A 15 -22.60 -49.24 -35.56
CA VAL A 15 -21.19 -48.90 -35.83
C VAL A 15 -21.01 -47.39 -35.99
N ILE A 16 -21.89 -46.72 -36.73
CA ILE A 16 -21.83 -45.26 -36.91
C ILE A 16 -22.01 -44.55 -35.56
N ALA A 17 -22.98 -44.96 -34.75
CA ALA A 17 -23.20 -44.39 -33.42
C ALA A 17 -21.96 -44.57 -32.51
N LEU A 18 -21.30 -45.73 -32.57
CA LEU A 18 -20.07 -46.00 -31.82
C LEU A 18 -18.91 -45.12 -32.30
N LEU A 19 -18.74 -44.95 -33.61
CA LEU A 19 -17.72 -44.07 -34.18
C LEU A 19 -17.95 -42.59 -33.82
N ILE A 20 -19.20 -42.14 -33.86
CA ILE A 20 -19.59 -40.79 -33.44
C ILE A 20 -19.30 -40.60 -31.95
N GLY A 21 -19.69 -41.55 -31.09
CA GLY A 21 -19.42 -41.50 -29.66
C GLY A 21 -17.91 -41.44 -29.35
N LEU A 22 -17.11 -42.22 -30.08
CA LEU A 22 -15.64 -42.22 -29.95
C LEU A 22 -15.03 -40.90 -30.43
N TRP A 23 -15.54 -40.33 -31.53
CA TRP A 23 -15.09 -39.04 -32.07
C TRP A 23 -15.44 -37.87 -31.14
N LEU A 24 -16.67 -37.81 -30.62
CA LEU A 24 -17.09 -36.81 -29.63
C LEU A 24 -16.29 -36.94 -28.33
N GLY A 25 -16.09 -38.17 -27.84
CA GLY A 25 -15.26 -38.42 -26.66
C GLY A 25 -13.82 -37.96 -26.84
N PHE A 26 -13.24 -38.16 -28.03
CA PHE A 26 -11.90 -37.70 -28.38
C PHE A 26 -11.81 -36.17 -28.42
N ILE A 27 -12.78 -35.49 -29.04
CA ILE A 27 -12.85 -34.02 -29.10
C ILE A 27 -12.95 -33.42 -27.70
N MET A 28 -13.85 -33.95 -26.87
CA MET A 28 -14.11 -33.42 -25.53
C MET A 28 -12.91 -33.64 -24.59
N ARG A 29 -12.23 -34.79 -24.71
CA ARG A 29 -10.99 -35.10 -23.98
C ARG A 29 -9.78 -34.28 -24.48
N SER A 30 -9.76 -33.88 -25.74
CA SER A 30 -8.64 -33.10 -26.29
C SER A 30 -8.61 -31.66 -25.73
N GLY A 31 -9.77 -31.05 -25.49
CA GLY A 31 -9.87 -29.69 -24.97
C GLY A 31 -9.48 -29.57 -23.49
N THR A 32 -9.82 -30.56 -22.68
CA THR A 32 -9.51 -30.57 -21.24
C THR A 32 -8.01 -30.76 -20.98
N LYS A 33 -7.33 -31.60 -21.76
CA LYS A 33 -5.87 -31.80 -21.66
C LYS A 33 -5.06 -30.54 -21.97
N ARG A 34 -5.46 -29.77 -22.99
CA ARG A 34 -4.80 -28.50 -23.34
C ARG A 34 -4.87 -27.51 -22.18
N ARG A 35 -6.05 -27.38 -21.56
CA ARG A 35 -6.26 -26.49 -20.41
C ARG A 35 -5.47 -26.91 -19.16
N ALA A 36 -5.30 -28.22 -18.95
CA ALA A 36 -4.49 -28.74 -17.84
C ALA A 36 -3.00 -28.40 -18.01
N LEU A 37 -2.45 -28.59 -19.22
CA LEU A 37 -1.06 -28.23 -19.52
C LEU A 37 -0.81 -26.72 -19.41
N ASP A 38 -1.74 -25.89 -19.89
CA ASP A 38 -1.64 -24.44 -19.73
C ASP A 38 -1.69 -24.02 -18.26
N ALA A 39 -2.52 -24.69 -17.44
CA ALA A 39 -2.59 -24.45 -16.01
C ALA A 39 -1.29 -24.86 -15.29
N GLU A 40 -0.74 -26.02 -15.61
CA GLU A 40 0.54 -26.49 -15.07
C GLU A 40 1.70 -25.56 -15.46
N ALA A 41 1.75 -25.11 -16.71
CA ALA A 41 2.76 -24.16 -17.17
C ALA A 41 2.66 -22.81 -16.42
N ARG A 42 1.43 -22.32 -16.17
CA ARG A 42 1.21 -21.11 -15.37
C ARG A 42 1.61 -21.29 -13.91
N ILE A 43 1.30 -22.45 -13.32
CA ILE A 43 1.68 -22.77 -11.94
C ILE A 43 3.22 -22.83 -11.82
N ALA A 44 3.89 -23.45 -12.79
CA ALA A 44 5.35 -23.52 -12.83
C ALA A 44 5.99 -22.13 -12.97
N ALA A 45 5.46 -21.30 -13.88
CA ALA A 45 5.91 -19.91 -14.04
C ALA A 45 5.71 -19.10 -12.76
N LEU A 46 4.53 -19.20 -12.14
CA LEU A 46 4.22 -18.50 -10.89
C LEU A 46 5.11 -18.96 -9.74
N SER A 47 5.40 -20.26 -9.65
CA SER A 47 6.33 -20.81 -8.65
C SER A 47 7.75 -20.30 -8.86
N PHE A 48 8.18 -20.12 -10.11
CA PHE A 48 9.48 -19.55 -10.44
C PHE A 48 9.54 -18.07 -10.04
N ASP A 49 8.56 -17.27 -10.44
CA ASP A 49 8.45 -15.85 -10.08
C ASP A 49 8.46 -15.67 -8.55
N PHE A 50 7.71 -16.51 -7.83
CA PHE A 50 7.67 -16.47 -6.37
C PHE A 50 9.04 -16.76 -5.73
N ASN A 51 9.77 -17.75 -6.24
CA ASN A 51 11.13 -18.06 -5.77
C ASN A 51 12.11 -16.91 -6.02
N THR A 52 12.02 -16.26 -7.18
CA THR A 52 12.81 -15.06 -7.50
C THR A 52 12.52 -13.93 -6.54
N LEU A 53 11.23 -13.62 -6.31
CA LEU A 53 10.80 -12.57 -5.38
C LEU A 53 11.23 -12.84 -3.93
N LEU A 54 11.20 -14.10 -3.50
CA LEU A 54 11.72 -14.49 -2.18
C LEU A 54 13.21 -14.16 -2.05
N GLY A 55 14.00 -14.44 -3.11
CA GLY A 55 15.41 -14.09 -3.17
C GLY A 55 15.67 -12.58 -3.12
N GLU A 56 14.93 -11.80 -3.90
CA GLU A 56 15.02 -10.33 -3.89
C GLU A 56 14.66 -9.74 -2.52
N ARG A 57 13.58 -10.24 -1.90
CA ARG A 57 13.17 -9.82 -0.55
C ARG A 57 14.29 -10.06 0.47
N ASP A 58 14.96 -11.20 0.39
CA ASP A 58 16.00 -11.56 1.36
C ASP A 58 17.29 -10.75 1.13
N ALA A 59 17.63 -10.44 -0.13
CA ALA A 59 18.70 -9.50 -0.45
C ALA A 59 18.42 -8.08 0.09
N LEU A 60 17.20 -7.57 -0.12
CA LEU A 60 16.79 -6.24 0.37
C LEU A 60 16.75 -6.16 1.90
N LYS A 61 16.34 -7.25 2.57
CA LYS A 61 16.41 -7.32 4.04
C LYS A 61 17.85 -7.21 4.52
N LEU A 62 18.78 -7.94 3.90
CA LEU A 62 20.20 -7.88 4.25
C LEU A 62 20.78 -6.48 4.03
N GLU A 63 20.42 -5.82 2.93
CA GLU A 63 20.83 -4.45 2.65
C GLU A 63 20.32 -3.48 3.72
N ARG A 64 19.03 -3.56 4.08
CA ARG A 64 18.45 -2.77 5.17
C ARG A 64 19.15 -3.01 6.49
N ASP A 65 19.36 -4.27 6.88
CA ASP A 65 20.04 -4.60 8.13
C ASP A 65 21.47 -4.04 8.15
N SER A 66 22.16 -4.07 7.01
CA SER A 66 23.49 -3.46 6.87
C SER A 66 23.47 -1.93 6.94
N LEU A 67 22.42 -1.28 6.42
CA LEU A 67 22.22 0.16 6.51
C LEU A 67 21.92 0.57 7.96
N ASP A 68 21.07 -0.19 8.66
CA ASP A 68 20.76 0.03 10.07
C ASP A 68 22.03 -0.11 10.93
N GLU A 69 22.88 -1.08 10.65
CA GLU A 69 24.17 -1.23 11.33
C GLU A 69 25.11 -0.05 11.06
N ARG A 70 25.14 0.48 9.84
CA ARG A 70 25.89 1.71 9.50
C ARG A 70 25.32 2.96 10.18
N LEU A 71 24.00 3.01 10.40
CA LEU A 71 23.30 4.14 11.02
C LEU A 71 23.38 4.13 12.56
N ARG A 72 23.56 2.96 13.20
CA ARG A 72 23.73 2.83 14.66
C ARG A 72 24.72 3.82 15.29
N PRO A 73 25.98 3.97 14.81
CA PRO A 73 26.91 4.92 15.41
C PRO A 73 26.44 6.38 15.26
N LEU A 74 25.78 6.72 14.16
CA LEU A 74 25.25 8.06 13.94
C LEU A 74 24.08 8.36 14.89
N ALA A 75 23.18 7.38 15.09
CA ALA A 75 22.09 7.50 16.07
C ALA A 75 22.63 7.69 17.50
N ALA A 76 23.66 6.93 17.89
CA ALA A 76 24.30 7.09 19.20
C ALA A 76 24.96 8.46 19.39
N GLU A 77 25.53 9.04 18.32
CA GLU A 77 26.12 10.38 18.35
C GLU A 77 25.04 11.46 18.44
N VAL A 78 23.92 11.33 17.73
CA VAL A 78 22.76 12.22 17.88
C VAL A 78 22.26 12.24 19.32
N ASP A 79 22.13 11.07 19.96
CA ASP A 79 21.74 10.98 21.37
C ASP A 79 22.77 11.61 22.31
N ARG A 80 24.06 11.46 21.99
CA ARG A 80 25.14 12.11 22.74
C ARG A 80 25.05 13.63 22.64
N LEU A 81 24.85 14.17 21.44
CA LEU A 81 24.71 15.60 21.19
C LEU A 81 23.47 16.17 21.90
N LYS A 82 22.32 15.49 21.82
CA LYS A 82 21.11 15.87 22.56
C LYS A 82 21.35 15.93 24.08
N ARG A 83 22.09 14.98 24.64
CA ARG A 83 22.47 15.01 26.07
C ARG A 83 23.39 16.18 26.42
N LEU A 84 24.34 16.52 25.54
CA LEU A 84 25.23 17.67 25.72
C LEU A 84 24.47 19.00 25.61
N GLU A 85 23.53 19.09 24.68
CA GLU A 85 22.64 20.24 24.51
C GLU A 85 21.74 20.42 25.73
N ALA A 86 21.09 19.36 26.22
CA ALA A 86 20.33 19.39 27.47
C ALA A 86 21.19 19.83 28.68
N ARG A 87 22.47 19.43 28.72
CA ARG A 87 23.44 19.88 29.74
C ARG A 87 23.80 21.37 29.59
N ARG A 88 23.91 21.89 28.38
CA ARG A 88 24.13 23.32 28.13
C ARG A 88 22.92 24.16 28.53
N THR A 89 21.72 23.71 28.15
CA THR A 89 20.47 24.39 28.48
C THR A 89 20.25 24.44 29.99
N SER A 90 20.63 23.38 30.73
CA SER A 90 20.56 23.35 32.20
C SER A 90 21.68 24.12 32.91
N ALA A 91 22.85 24.33 32.28
CA ALA A 91 23.97 25.09 32.86
C ALA A 91 23.91 26.61 32.57
N GLY A 92 22.99 27.07 31.71
CA GLY A 92 22.92 28.45 31.24
C GLY A 92 21.85 29.34 31.88
N ALA A 93 21.20 28.93 32.97
CA ALA A 93 20.06 29.65 33.55
C ALA A 93 20.37 30.34 34.89
N GLU A 94 20.97 31.52 34.84
CA GLU A 94 20.83 32.57 35.87
C GLU A 94 20.84 33.96 35.21
N VAL A 95 19.68 34.41 34.71
CA VAL A 95 19.11 35.78 34.82
C VAL A 95 17.58 35.65 34.59
N PRO A 96 16.70 36.24 35.43
CA PRO A 96 15.28 35.88 35.50
C PRO A 96 14.34 36.93 34.86
N VAL A 97 13.26 36.51 34.19
CA VAL A 97 11.89 37.08 34.32
C VAL A 97 10.82 36.05 33.86
N ASP A 98 10.00 35.62 34.82
CA ASP A 98 8.56 35.31 34.83
C ASP A 98 7.85 34.38 33.80
N MET A 99 6.93 33.59 34.36
CA MET A 99 6.14 32.46 33.86
C MET A 99 5.13 32.85 32.75
N ALA A 100 4.69 31.96 31.85
CA ALA A 100 4.35 30.56 32.09
C ALA A 100 4.46 29.68 30.83
N ALA A 101 5.14 28.55 30.95
CA ALA A 101 4.90 27.35 30.14
C ALA A 101 5.57 26.13 30.79
N ASP A 102 4.77 25.13 31.14
CA ASP A 102 5.13 23.70 31.06
C ASP A 102 3.83 22.86 31.10
N PRO A 103 3.76 21.64 30.51
CA PRO A 103 4.86 20.67 30.45
C PRO A 103 5.22 20.11 29.07
N ALA A 104 6.51 19.83 28.94
CA ALA A 104 7.19 18.84 28.09
C ALA A 104 6.34 17.77 27.34
N VAL A 105 6.35 17.85 26.01
CA VAL A 105 6.29 16.73 25.05
C VAL A 105 7.40 17.00 24.01
N GLY A 106 8.55 16.33 24.09
CA GLY A 106 9.69 16.56 23.17
C GLY A 106 10.02 15.29 22.41
N ALA A 107 9.94 15.20 21.08
CA ALA A 107 10.18 16.24 20.09
C ALA A 107 8.91 16.61 19.30
N VAL A 108 8.23 17.68 19.71
CA VAL A 108 7.52 18.53 18.76
C VAL A 108 8.61 19.19 17.93
N GLY A 109 8.95 18.58 16.79
CA GLY A 109 9.70 19.30 15.76
C GLY A 109 8.92 20.56 15.47
N ASP A 110 9.61 21.69 15.54
CA ASP A 110 9.17 23.06 15.34
C ASP A 110 8.38 23.22 14.02
N LEU A 111 7.11 22.81 14.06
CA LEU A 111 6.14 22.73 12.97
C LEU A 111 4.76 22.93 13.59
N ASP A 112 4.52 24.10 14.19
CA ASP A 112 3.15 24.57 14.33
C ASP A 112 2.46 24.41 12.96
N ALA A 113 1.50 23.49 12.89
CA ALA A 113 0.51 23.40 11.81
C ALA A 113 1.12 23.42 10.38
N LEU A 114 1.72 22.32 9.91
CA LEU A 114 1.97 22.20 8.47
C LEU A 114 0.65 22.41 7.72
N ASP A 115 0.62 23.41 6.84
CA ASP A 115 -0.56 23.74 6.02
C ASP A 115 -0.91 22.54 5.12
N VAL A 116 -2.20 22.21 5.03
CA VAL A 116 -2.72 21.17 4.12
C VAL A 116 -2.27 21.36 2.67
N ARG A 117 -1.91 22.59 2.27
CA ARG A 117 -1.31 22.92 0.96
C ARG A 117 0.01 22.24 0.66
N ARG A 118 0.74 21.72 1.66
CA ARG A 118 1.98 20.97 1.42
C ARG A 118 1.73 19.55 0.90
N LEU A 119 0.49 19.04 1.01
CA LEU A 119 0.12 17.74 0.47
C LEU A 119 0.03 17.80 -1.07
N LYS A 120 0.60 16.80 -1.74
CA LYS A 120 0.51 16.68 -3.19
C LYS A 120 -0.94 16.51 -3.62
N GLY A 121 -1.36 17.32 -4.59
CA GLY A 121 -2.74 17.35 -5.08
C GLY A 121 -3.64 18.35 -4.34
N VAL A 122 -3.22 18.91 -3.22
CA VAL A 122 -4.00 19.94 -2.51
C VAL A 122 -3.70 21.33 -3.07
N GLY A 123 -4.41 21.70 -4.13
CA GLY A 123 -4.38 23.07 -4.67
C GLY A 123 -5.25 24.05 -3.87
N ASP A 124 -5.10 25.35 -4.12
CA ASP A 124 -5.76 26.44 -3.36
C ASP A 124 -7.28 26.28 -3.19
N ARG A 125 -7.97 25.84 -4.26
CA ARG A 125 -9.43 25.64 -4.23
C ARG A 125 -9.84 24.51 -3.30
N PHE A 126 -9.04 23.44 -3.24
CA PHE A 126 -9.32 22.30 -2.41
C PHE A 126 -8.94 22.57 -0.95
N ALA A 127 -7.81 23.24 -0.72
CA ALA A 127 -7.46 23.77 0.60
C ALA A 127 -8.55 24.71 1.15
N ALA A 128 -9.11 25.59 0.31
CA ALA A 128 -10.22 26.46 0.71
C ALA A 128 -11.50 25.68 1.05
N ALA A 129 -11.77 24.56 0.37
CA ALA A 129 -12.91 23.69 0.70
C ALA A 129 -12.72 22.99 2.05
N LEU A 130 -11.51 22.48 2.32
CA LEU A 130 -11.15 21.89 3.62
C LEU A 130 -11.18 22.94 4.74
N ALA A 131 -10.71 24.16 4.48
CA ALA A 131 -10.74 25.26 5.45
C ALA A 131 -12.17 25.66 5.84
N LYS A 132 -13.14 25.58 4.93
CA LYS A 132 -14.57 25.79 5.26
C LYS A 132 -15.12 24.76 6.24
N LEU A 133 -14.54 23.56 6.27
CA LEU A 133 -14.84 22.50 7.22
C LEU A 133 -13.98 22.58 8.50
N GLY A 134 -13.16 23.63 8.65
CA GLY A 134 -12.25 23.81 9.79
C GLY A 134 -10.96 22.99 9.73
N ILE A 135 -10.67 22.38 8.58
CA ILE A 135 -9.49 21.54 8.37
C ILE A 135 -8.42 22.36 7.64
N THR A 136 -7.40 22.80 8.36
CA THR A 136 -6.32 23.65 7.83
C THR A 136 -4.93 23.10 8.08
N ARG A 137 -4.82 22.06 8.90
CA ARG A 137 -3.55 21.49 9.32
C ARG A 137 -3.40 20.02 8.93
N ILE A 138 -2.18 19.62 8.61
CA ILE A 138 -1.86 18.23 8.23
C ILE A 138 -2.09 17.24 9.37
N ASP A 139 -1.85 17.62 10.63
CA ASP A 139 -2.08 16.74 11.79
C ASP A 139 -3.55 16.32 11.91
N GLN A 140 -4.48 17.22 11.58
CA GLN A 140 -5.92 16.92 11.57
C GLN A 140 -6.25 15.82 10.55
N ILE A 141 -5.64 15.89 9.35
CA ILE A 141 -5.84 14.90 8.28
C ILE A 141 -5.14 13.58 8.64
N ALA A 142 -3.94 13.65 9.24
CA ALA A 142 -3.18 12.46 9.63
C ALA A 142 -3.92 11.61 10.68
N ALA A 143 -4.68 12.28 11.56
CA ALA A 143 -5.48 11.66 12.61
C ALA A 143 -6.75 10.93 12.11
N TRP A 144 -7.16 11.12 10.85
CA TRP A 144 -8.38 10.50 10.34
C TRP A 144 -8.29 8.98 10.27
N SER A 145 -9.36 8.31 10.69
CA SER A 145 -9.64 6.93 10.30
C SER A 145 -10.20 6.87 8.88
N GLY A 146 -10.29 5.67 8.31
CA GLY A 146 -10.92 5.49 7.00
C GLY A 146 -12.38 5.95 6.96
N ALA A 147 -13.11 5.77 8.07
CA ALA A 147 -14.50 6.23 8.18
C ALA A 147 -14.59 7.76 8.28
N ASP A 148 -13.69 8.40 9.04
CA ASP A 148 -13.67 9.87 9.15
C ASP A 148 -13.35 10.50 7.79
N ALA A 149 -12.38 9.94 7.07
CA ALA A 149 -12.04 10.36 5.73
C ALA A 149 -13.25 10.30 4.78
N ASP A 150 -14.05 9.23 4.83
CA ASP A 150 -15.25 9.09 3.99
C ASP A 150 -16.36 10.08 4.36
N VAL A 151 -16.55 10.34 5.66
CA VAL A 151 -17.52 11.35 6.14
C VAL A 151 -17.14 12.74 5.66
N ILE A 152 -15.87 13.13 5.80
CA ILE A 152 -15.38 14.43 5.30
C ILE A 152 -15.44 14.50 3.77
N ASP A 153 -15.08 13.42 3.09
CA ASP A 153 -15.12 13.33 1.62
C ASP A 153 -16.53 13.58 1.07
N SER A 154 -17.56 13.05 1.73
CA SER A 154 -18.96 13.30 1.37
C SER A 154 -19.39 14.77 1.50
N GLN A 155 -18.73 15.55 2.36
CA GLN A 155 -19.03 16.96 2.61
C GLN A 155 -18.30 17.91 1.63
N LEU A 156 -17.35 17.41 0.85
CA LEU A 156 -16.51 18.22 -0.05
C LEU A 156 -17.16 18.51 -1.42
N GLY A 157 -18.36 17.99 -1.68
CA GLY A 157 -19.15 18.29 -2.87
C GLY A 157 -18.40 17.94 -4.17
N SER A 158 -18.03 18.95 -4.95
CA SER A 158 -17.30 18.78 -6.23
C SER A 158 -15.92 18.13 -6.09
N PHE A 159 -15.39 18.05 -4.87
CA PHE A 159 -14.09 17.44 -4.58
C PHE A 159 -14.21 16.09 -3.86
N ALA A 160 -15.41 15.52 -3.77
CA ALA A 160 -15.60 14.15 -3.26
C ALA A 160 -14.81 13.15 -4.11
N GLY A 161 -14.26 12.12 -3.45
CA GLY A 161 -13.41 11.06 -4.00
C GLY A 161 -11.92 11.39 -4.01
N ARG A 162 -11.54 12.65 -3.77
CA ARG A 162 -10.15 13.09 -3.85
C ARG A 162 -9.32 12.65 -2.66
N ILE A 163 -9.91 12.56 -1.47
CA ILE A 163 -9.17 12.13 -0.26
C ILE A 163 -8.57 10.73 -0.48
N ARG A 164 -9.32 9.83 -1.11
CA ARG A 164 -8.86 8.47 -1.44
C ARG A 164 -7.97 8.42 -2.68
N THR A 165 -8.36 9.10 -3.76
CA THR A 165 -7.62 9.08 -5.04
C THR A 165 -6.21 9.64 -4.86
N ASP A 166 -6.11 10.76 -4.15
CA ASP A 166 -4.85 11.45 -3.90
C ASP A 166 -4.13 10.88 -2.65
N ARG A 167 -4.70 9.88 -1.97
CA ARG A 167 -4.14 9.25 -0.76
C ARG A 167 -3.74 10.26 0.33
N LEU A 168 -4.57 11.27 0.56
CA LEU A 168 -4.22 12.42 1.39
C LEU A 168 -3.92 12.06 2.84
N VAL A 169 -4.63 11.06 3.40
CA VAL A 169 -4.39 10.59 4.78
C VAL A 169 -3.01 9.93 4.91
N GLU A 170 -2.58 9.17 3.90
CA GLU A 170 -1.26 8.52 3.90
C GLU A 170 -0.14 9.56 3.79
N GLN A 171 -0.29 10.52 2.87
CA GLN A 171 0.62 11.65 2.74
C GLN A 171 0.73 12.46 4.04
N ALA A 172 -0.42 12.77 4.65
CA ALA A 172 -0.49 13.55 5.88
C ALA A 172 0.21 12.84 7.04
N ARG A 173 0.05 11.52 7.18
CA ARG A 173 0.76 10.74 8.20
C ARG A 173 2.27 10.76 8.00
N LEU A 174 2.75 10.54 6.77
CA LEU A 174 4.19 10.58 6.49
C LEU A 174 4.80 11.94 6.81
N LEU A 175 4.14 13.03 6.44
CA LEU A 175 4.62 14.38 6.75
C LEU A 175 4.51 14.73 8.23
N HIS A 176 3.45 14.29 8.91
CA HIS A 176 3.26 14.49 10.35
C HIS A 176 4.30 13.73 11.18
N GLU A 177 4.65 12.50 10.77
CA GLU A 177 5.68 11.67 11.39
C GLU A 177 7.12 12.12 11.04
N GLY A 178 7.28 13.14 10.19
CA GLY A 178 8.59 13.62 9.73
C GLY A 178 9.30 12.69 8.74
N ARG A 179 8.59 11.73 8.14
CA ARG A 179 9.11 10.74 7.17
C ARG A 179 9.15 11.30 5.76
N THR A 180 9.83 12.43 5.58
CA THR A 180 9.91 13.16 4.29
C THR A 180 10.57 12.33 3.20
N THR A 181 11.61 11.55 3.49
CA THR A 181 12.27 10.68 2.51
C THR A 181 11.31 9.63 1.93
N GLU A 182 10.46 9.03 2.78
CA GLU A 182 9.47 8.06 2.33
C GLU A 182 8.33 8.72 1.55
N TYR A 183 7.93 9.93 1.96
CA TYR A 183 6.98 10.74 1.22
C TYR A 183 7.50 11.04 -0.19
N GLU A 184 8.74 11.52 -0.32
CA GLU A 184 9.34 11.89 -1.60
C GLU A 184 9.50 10.67 -2.52
N THR A 185 9.81 9.51 -1.95
CA THR A 185 9.92 8.25 -2.72
C THR A 185 8.57 7.83 -3.31
N ARG A 186 7.45 8.05 -2.60
CA ARG A 186 6.12 7.58 -3.01
C ARG A 186 5.32 8.60 -3.82
N PHE A 187 5.46 9.88 -3.48
CA PHE A 187 4.62 10.96 -4.00
C PHE A 187 5.40 12.04 -4.77
N GLY A 188 6.75 11.97 -4.74
CA GLY A 188 7.64 12.94 -5.37
C GLY A 188 8.06 14.08 -4.45
N ALA A 189 8.99 14.90 -4.92
CA ALA A 189 9.52 16.03 -4.17
C ALA A 189 8.42 17.02 -3.72
N LEU A 190 8.58 17.53 -2.49
CA LEU A 190 7.74 18.55 -1.86
C LEU A 190 7.74 19.88 -2.62
#